data_AF-A0A7M7GXT5-F1
#
_entry.id   AF-A0A7M7GXT5-F1
#
_cell.length_a   1.000
_cell.length_b   1.000
_cell.length_c   1.000
_cell.angle_alpha   90.00
_cell.angle_beta   90.00
_cell.angle_gamma   90.00
#
_symmetry.space_group_name_H-M   'P 1'
#
loop_
_entity.id
_entity.type
_entity.pdbx_description
1 polymer ?
#
loop_
_entity_poly.entity_id
_entity_poly.type
_entity_poly.pdbx_seq_one_letter_code
_entity_poly.pdbx_strand_id
1 'polypeptide(L)'
;MTASYSEISFDSQSSPPVSELRSLIDSPDIDGKKFLEESLDKMNGIGTRPDQLNLRNRESSPIEDEDIDPPSYHKAMGYLQLEGTVMQDGDMVLFVAEDLENKIKLSSPVTKKGETPSFPGSRSSTPCLYRQALTPQVPLLDHNVLNELEMEARKVATSVDALTENLAAILHSASALTVGCLETYRDAVCKTCDAVDHNIKSMYQLMAKCEELSKSMGPVYKLAEKIKEMKRMLELFESAMNL
;
A
#
# COMPACT_ATOMS: atom_id res chain seq x y z
N MET A 1 16.64 -0.90 -31.09
CA MET A 1 15.39 -1.68 -31.05
C MET A 1 14.25 -0.76 -31.41
N THR A 2 13.69 -0.92 -32.61
CA THR A 2 12.55 -0.16 -33.13
C THR A 2 11.29 -0.99 -32.88
N ALA A 3 10.35 -0.48 -32.06
CA ALA A 3 9.09 -1.17 -31.79
C ALA A 3 8.11 -0.94 -32.95
N SER A 4 7.62 -2.04 -33.55
CA SER A 4 6.58 -2.05 -34.58
C SER A 4 5.22 -1.73 -33.96
N TYR A 5 4.54 -0.69 -34.45
CA TYR A 5 3.14 -0.42 -34.16
C TYR A 5 2.26 -1.41 -34.94
N SER A 6 1.31 -2.06 -34.26
CA SER A 6 0.24 -2.83 -34.90
C SER A 6 -0.85 -1.85 -35.35
N GLU A 7 -1.15 -1.83 -36.65
CA GLU A 7 -2.25 -1.05 -37.20
C GLU A 7 -3.60 -1.70 -36.83
N ILE A 8 -4.51 -0.90 -36.26
CA ILE A 8 -5.90 -1.25 -36.03
C ILE A 8 -6.67 -1.11 -37.36
N SER A 9 -7.16 -2.21 -37.91
CA SER A 9 -8.03 -2.20 -39.09
C SER A 9 -9.43 -1.69 -38.73
N PHE A 10 -9.84 -0.57 -39.33
CA PHE A 10 -11.21 -0.07 -39.28
C PHE A 10 -12.09 -0.89 -40.23
N ASP A 11 -12.91 -1.78 -39.68
CA ASP A 11 -13.92 -2.51 -40.45
C ASP A 11 -15.17 -1.64 -40.60
N SER A 12 -15.47 -1.19 -41.82
CA SER A 12 -16.52 -0.20 -42.12
C SER A 12 -17.96 -0.74 -42.00
N GLN A 13 -18.16 -1.91 -41.40
CA GLN A 13 -19.47 -2.57 -41.28
C GLN A 13 -20.17 -2.35 -39.93
N SER A 14 -19.54 -1.67 -38.97
CA SER A 14 -20.14 -1.43 -37.64
C SER A 14 -20.83 -0.08 -37.48
N SER A 15 -21.10 0.65 -38.56
CA SER A 15 -21.85 1.92 -38.47
C SER A 15 -23.35 1.64 -38.28
N PRO A 16 -23.98 2.13 -37.20
CA PRO A 16 -25.42 1.98 -37.01
C PRO A 16 -26.22 2.71 -38.11
N PRO A 17 -27.41 2.21 -38.47
CA PRO A 17 -28.22 2.77 -39.56
C PRO A 17 -28.65 4.21 -39.24
N VAL A 18 -28.66 5.06 -40.27
CA VAL A 18 -28.97 6.50 -40.25
C VAL A 18 -30.31 6.84 -39.56
N SER A 19 -31.20 5.85 -39.43
CA SER A 19 -32.48 5.95 -38.73
C SER A 19 -32.34 6.23 -37.23
N GLU A 20 -31.29 5.72 -36.56
CA GLU A 20 -31.05 5.97 -35.13
C GLU A 20 -30.53 7.38 -34.84
N LEU A 21 -29.80 7.98 -35.80
CA LEU A 21 -29.32 9.36 -35.71
C LEU A 21 -30.47 10.38 -35.69
N ARG A 22 -31.60 10.09 -36.36
CA ARG A 22 -32.77 10.99 -36.37
C ARG A 22 -33.53 10.99 -35.06
N SER A 23 -33.54 9.86 -34.34
CA SER A 23 -34.20 9.72 -33.04
C SER A 23 -33.55 10.56 -31.94
N LEU A 24 -32.27 10.90 -32.07
CA LEU A 24 -31.51 11.67 -31.06
C LEU A 24 -31.65 13.20 -31.24
N ILE A 25 -32.23 13.65 -32.35
CA ILE A 25 -32.35 15.08 -32.69
C ILE A 25 -33.56 15.73 -31.99
N ASP A 26 -34.52 14.93 -31.50
CA ASP A 26 -35.85 15.42 -31.08
C ASP A 26 -36.03 15.59 -29.56
N SER A 27 -34.94 15.67 -28.78
CA SER A 27 -35.01 16.04 -27.35
C SER A 27 -34.69 17.52 -27.15
N PRO A 28 -35.63 18.35 -26.66
CA PRO A 28 -35.37 19.75 -26.41
C PRO A 28 -34.79 19.98 -25.01
N ASP A 29 -33.92 20.99 -24.95
CA ASP A 29 -33.58 21.84 -23.80
C ASP A 29 -32.54 21.31 -22.79
N ILE A 30 -31.25 21.68 -23.00
CA ILE A 30 -30.28 21.84 -21.90
C ILE A 30 -29.40 23.07 -22.17
N ASP A 31 -29.52 24.05 -21.27
CA ASP A 31 -28.74 25.27 -21.09
C ASP A 31 -27.23 24.99 -20.95
N GLY A 32 -26.55 24.74 -22.07
CA GLY A 32 -25.13 24.35 -22.11
C GLY A 32 -24.13 25.49 -21.87
N LYS A 33 -24.59 26.74 -21.73
CA LYS A 33 -23.68 27.89 -21.60
C LYS A 33 -23.13 28.08 -20.19
N LYS A 34 -23.91 27.77 -19.14
CA LYS A 34 -23.45 27.94 -17.74
C LYS A 34 -22.49 26.85 -17.27
N PHE A 35 -22.58 25.63 -17.80
CA PHE A 35 -21.75 24.50 -17.34
C PHE A 35 -20.30 24.56 -17.84
N LEU A 36 -20.09 25.11 -19.04
CA LEU A 36 -18.77 25.26 -19.64
C LEU A 36 -17.92 26.31 -18.92
N GLU A 37 -18.53 27.41 -18.48
CA GLU A 37 -17.81 28.52 -17.85
C GLU A 37 -17.38 28.19 -16.41
N GLU A 38 -18.22 27.47 -15.63
CA GLU A 38 -17.85 27.05 -14.28
C GLU A 38 -16.77 25.94 -14.25
N SER A 39 -16.68 25.14 -15.32
CA SER A 39 -15.68 24.05 -15.42
C SER A 39 -14.29 24.54 -15.81
N LEU A 40 -14.19 25.64 -16.57
CA LEU A 40 -12.91 26.22 -17.02
C LEU A 40 -12.16 26.92 -15.87
N ASP A 41 -12.86 27.61 -14.98
CA ASP A 41 -12.22 28.29 -13.84
C ASP A 41 -11.72 27.31 -12.76
N LYS A 42 -12.32 26.10 -12.65
CA LYS A 42 -11.87 25.05 -11.72
C LYS A 42 -10.66 24.25 -12.22
N MET A 43 -10.33 24.33 -13.51
CA MET A 43 -9.25 23.53 -14.11
C MET A 43 -7.88 24.21 -14.08
N ASN A 44 -7.82 25.50 -13.69
CA ASN A 44 -6.59 26.30 -13.69
C ASN A 44 -5.87 26.36 -12.32
N GLY A 45 -6.33 25.59 -11.33
CA GLY A 45 -5.69 25.48 -10.03
C GLY A 45 -5.74 24.04 -9.53
N ILE A 46 -4.57 23.48 -9.21
CA ILE A 46 -4.31 22.14 -8.65
C ILE A 46 -3.87 21.11 -9.70
N GLY A 47 -2.57 20.77 -9.67
CA GLY A 47 -2.10 19.55 -10.32
C GLY A 47 -0.62 19.47 -10.69
N THR A 48 0.30 20.03 -9.91
CA THR A 48 1.71 19.61 -10.01
C THR A 48 1.77 18.13 -9.59
N ARG A 49 1.92 17.23 -10.56
CA ARG A 49 2.05 15.79 -10.39
C ARG A 49 3.16 15.48 -9.37
N PRO A 50 2.89 14.89 -8.19
CA PRO A 50 3.93 14.54 -7.24
C PRO A 50 4.49 13.16 -7.57
N ASP A 51 5.07 12.97 -8.77
CA ASP A 51 5.73 11.72 -9.15
C ASP A 51 7.24 11.86 -9.06
N GLN A 52 7.79 11.87 -7.84
CA GLN A 52 9.18 11.46 -7.56
C GLN A 52 9.30 10.88 -6.15
N LEU A 53 8.93 9.61 -5.98
CA LEU A 53 9.41 8.82 -4.83
C LEU A 53 10.88 8.49 -5.08
N ASN A 54 11.79 9.25 -4.45
CA ASN A 54 13.22 8.97 -4.49
C ASN A 54 13.54 7.70 -3.68
N LEU A 55 13.43 6.53 -4.30
CA LEU A 55 13.96 5.28 -3.79
C LEU A 55 15.48 5.29 -3.98
N ARG A 56 16.21 5.84 -3.00
CA ARG A 56 17.67 5.77 -2.96
C ARG A 56 18.08 4.32 -2.73
N ASN A 57 18.45 3.63 -3.80
CA ASN A 57 19.13 2.33 -3.78
C ASN A 57 20.35 2.42 -2.86
N ARG A 58 20.29 1.71 -1.74
CA ARG A 58 21.43 1.48 -0.85
C ARG A 58 22.10 0.18 -1.29
N GLU A 59 23.03 0.29 -2.23
CA GLU A 59 24.03 -0.74 -2.48
C GLU A 59 25.42 -0.13 -2.36
N SER A 60 26.06 -0.42 -1.22
CA SER A 60 27.51 -0.52 -1.01
C SER A 60 27.75 -0.75 0.48
N SER A 61 27.73 -2.03 0.87
CA SER A 61 28.68 -2.54 1.87
C SER A 61 30.09 -2.45 1.26
N PRO A 62 31.10 -2.03 2.02
CA PRO A 62 31.92 -3.04 2.70
C PRO A 62 32.38 -2.63 4.11
N ILE A 63 32.40 -3.62 5.02
CA ILE A 63 33.39 -3.84 6.10
C ILE A 63 33.39 -2.73 7.18
N GLU A 64 32.99 -3.00 8.42
CA GLU A 64 33.86 -3.60 9.45
C GLU A 64 33.04 -4.47 10.43
N ASP A 65 33.52 -5.69 10.62
CA ASP A 65 33.20 -6.57 11.73
C ASP A 65 33.65 -5.90 13.04
N GLU A 66 32.72 -5.53 13.91
CA GLU A 66 33.01 -5.42 15.34
C GLU A 66 32.44 -6.65 16.03
N ASP A 67 33.29 -7.67 16.12
CA ASP A 67 33.26 -8.70 17.15
C ASP A 67 33.25 -8.03 18.54
N ILE A 68 32.08 -7.87 19.13
CA ILE A 68 31.98 -7.80 20.59
C ILE A 68 32.01 -9.25 21.07
N ASP A 69 33.21 -9.79 21.26
CA ASP A 69 33.46 -11.04 21.98
C ASP A 69 32.76 -10.99 23.36
N PRO A 70 31.71 -11.79 23.63
CA PRO A 70 31.28 -12.05 24.99
C PRO A 70 32.28 -13.03 25.63
N PRO A 71 32.62 -12.85 26.91
CA PRO A 71 33.70 -13.59 27.53
C PRO A 71 33.42 -15.10 27.58
N SER A 72 34.22 -15.86 26.83
CA SER A 72 34.73 -17.18 27.21
C SER A 72 33.78 -18.39 27.20
N TYR A 73 32.83 -18.48 26.26
CA TYR A 73 32.14 -19.76 25.98
C TYR A 73 33.14 -20.89 25.69
N HIS A 74 34.16 -20.62 24.87
CA HIS A 74 35.22 -21.59 24.56
C HIS A 74 35.99 -22.08 25.80
N LYS A 75 36.19 -21.23 26.81
CA LYS A 75 36.88 -21.62 28.04
C LYS A 75 36.00 -22.49 28.92
N ALA A 76 34.72 -22.17 29.05
CA ALA A 76 33.75 -23.00 29.76
C ALA A 76 33.62 -24.38 29.09
N MET A 77 33.57 -24.42 27.75
CA MET A 77 33.57 -25.66 26.98
C MET A 77 34.84 -26.48 27.21
N GLY A 78 36.01 -25.83 27.31
CA GLY A 78 37.27 -26.49 27.66
C GLY A 78 37.28 -27.13 29.05
N TYR A 79 36.64 -26.49 30.05
CA TYR A 79 36.48 -27.09 31.37
C TYR A 79 35.52 -28.28 31.37
N LEU A 80 34.40 -28.16 30.65
CA LEU A 80 33.43 -29.25 30.54
C LEU A 80 34.04 -30.45 29.81
N GLN A 81 34.84 -30.23 28.77
CA GLN A 81 35.55 -31.30 28.04
C GLN A 81 36.57 -32.04 28.92
N LEU A 82 37.04 -31.42 30.00
CA LEU A 82 37.98 -32.04 30.95
C LEU A 82 37.27 -32.93 31.98
N GLU A 83 35.96 -32.74 32.17
CA GLU A 83 35.14 -33.42 33.19
C GLU A 83 34.09 -34.36 32.58
N GLY A 84 33.99 -34.40 31.25
CA GLY A 84 33.09 -35.27 30.50
C GLY A 84 33.13 -35.01 28.99
N THR A 85 32.21 -35.64 28.27
CA THR A 85 32.11 -35.52 26.81
C THR A 85 31.16 -34.39 26.45
N VAL A 86 31.62 -33.44 25.65
CA VAL A 86 30.81 -32.32 25.16
C VAL A 86 30.53 -32.49 23.67
N MET A 87 29.27 -32.28 23.27
CA MET A 87 28.81 -32.23 21.88
C MET A 87 28.11 -30.89 21.66
N GLN A 88 28.44 -30.21 20.56
CA GLN A 88 27.80 -28.95 20.22
C GLN A 88 27.05 -29.11 18.89
N ASP A 89 25.77 -28.71 18.88
CA ASP A 89 24.92 -28.64 17.70
C ASP A 89 24.33 -27.23 17.60
N GLY A 90 24.88 -26.41 16.70
CA GLY A 90 24.59 -24.97 16.65
C GLY A 90 24.92 -24.27 17.97
N ASP A 91 23.92 -23.62 18.56
CA ASP A 91 24.03 -22.94 19.86
C ASP A 91 23.77 -23.87 21.06
N MET A 92 23.37 -25.13 20.81
CA MET A 92 23.05 -26.09 21.87
C MET A 92 24.29 -26.91 22.25
N VAL A 93 24.57 -26.98 23.56
CA VAL A 93 25.66 -27.79 24.12
C VAL A 93 25.09 -28.97 24.91
N LEU A 94 25.40 -30.19 24.47
CA LEU A 94 25.16 -31.43 25.20
C LEU A 94 26.42 -31.81 25.97
N PHE A 95 26.27 -32.10 27.26
CA PHE A 95 27.35 -32.57 28.11
C PHE A 95 26.97 -33.88 28.78
N VAL A 96 27.84 -34.89 28.66
CA VAL A 96 27.72 -36.19 29.31
C VAL A 96 28.89 -36.36 30.26
N ALA A 97 28.60 -36.31 31.57
CA ALA A 97 29.61 -36.56 32.60
C ALA A 97 30.09 -38.02 32.59
N GLU A 98 31.37 -38.26 32.91
CA GLU A 98 31.95 -39.62 32.93
C GLU A 98 31.33 -40.51 34.02
N ASP A 99 31.07 -39.96 35.21
CA ASP A 99 30.45 -40.65 36.34
C ASP A 99 29.37 -39.78 36.98
N LEU A 100 28.21 -39.75 36.31
CA LEU A 100 27.06 -38.96 36.74
C LEU A 100 26.57 -39.38 38.13
N GLU A 101 26.66 -40.66 38.48
CA GLU A 101 26.21 -41.18 39.77
C GLU A 101 27.05 -40.59 40.92
N ASN A 102 28.37 -40.59 40.79
CA ASN A 102 29.25 -40.00 41.79
C ASN A 102 29.11 -38.47 41.87
N LYS A 103 28.95 -37.78 40.73
CA LYS A 103 28.70 -36.32 40.71
C LYS A 103 27.40 -35.96 41.44
N ILE A 104 26.35 -36.77 41.29
CA ILE A 104 25.08 -36.60 42.02
C ILE A 104 25.24 -36.89 43.52
N LYS A 105 26.03 -37.92 43.89
CA LYS A 105 26.31 -38.23 45.30
C LYS A 105 27.06 -37.09 45.99
N LEU A 106 28.00 -36.45 45.30
CA LEU A 106 28.75 -35.30 45.81
C LEU A 106 27.93 -34.00 45.85
N SER A 107 26.96 -33.84 44.95
CA SER A 107 26.07 -32.67 44.94
C SER A 107 24.92 -32.78 45.95
N SER A 108 24.66 -33.97 46.48
CA SER A 108 23.68 -34.19 47.53
C SER A 108 24.21 -33.70 48.90
N PRO A 109 23.39 -33.05 49.75
CA PRO A 109 23.80 -32.65 51.09
C PRO A 109 24.26 -33.86 51.91
N VAL A 110 25.54 -33.88 52.30
CA VAL A 110 26.08 -34.94 53.17
C VAL A 110 25.48 -34.78 54.56
N THR A 111 24.49 -35.61 54.88
CA THR A 111 24.12 -35.82 56.28
C THR A 111 25.21 -36.68 56.92
N LYS A 112 25.96 -36.11 57.87
CA LYS A 112 26.94 -36.87 58.64
C LYS A 112 26.19 -37.99 59.39
N LYS A 113 26.48 -39.24 59.02
CA LYS A 113 25.96 -40.45 59.66
C LYS A 113 26.56 -40.55 61.07
N GLY A 114 25.84 -40.13 62.11
CA GLY A 114 26.42 -40.19 63.45
C GLY A 114 25.57 -39.81 64.66
N GLU A 115 24.44 -39.12 64.53
CA GLU A 115 23.65 -38.75 65.73
C GLU A 115 22.16 -38.99 65.49
N THR A 116 21.70 -40.17 65.87
CA THR A 116 20.26 -40.45 66.03
C THR A 116 20.08 -41.01 67.44
N PRO A 117 19.51 -40.26 68.39
CA PRO A 117 18.96 -40.88 69.59
C PRO A 117 17.69 -41.61 69.16
N SER A 118 17.68 -42.93 69.34
CA SER A 118 16.47 -43.74 69.20
C SER A 118 15.51 -43.40 70.35
N PHE A 119 14.31 -42.90 70.05
CA PHE A 119 13.20 -42.89 71.00
C PHE A 119 11.95 -43.55 70.38
N PRO A 120 11.17 -44.30 71.19
CA PRO A 120 10.17 -45.23 70.71
C PRO A 120 8.80 -44.55 70.60
N GLY A 121 8.12 -44.75 69.48
CA GLY A 121 6.74 -44.27 69.33
C GLY A 121 6.31 -44.15 67.89
N SER A 122 5.85 -45.26 67.32
CA SER A 122 5.09 -45.23 66.07
C SER A 122 3.81 -44.41 66.26
N ARG A 123 3.78 -43.21 65.68
CA ARG A 123 2.65 -42.62 64.97
C ARG A 123 3.24 -41.84 63.80
N SER A 124 3.14 -42.39 62.60
CA SER A 124 3.66 -41.81 61.35
C SER A 124 2.90 -40.54 60.97
N SER A 125 3.08 -39.47 61.74
CA SER A 125 3.08 -38.11 61.22
C SER A 125 4.55 -37.80 60.96
N THR A 126 4.97 -37.97 59.70
CA THR A 126 6.28 -37.52 59.21
C THR A 126 6.57 -36.12 59.76
N PRO A 127 7.56 -35.96 60.66
CA PRO A 127 7.93 -34.63 61.13
C PRO A 127 8.49 -33.87 59.93
N CYS A 128 8.07 -32.62 59.82
CA CYS A 128 8.16 -31.69 58.71
C CYS A 128 9.56 -31.32 58.18
N LEU A 129 10.58 -32.16 58.34
CA LEU A 129 11.92 -31.91 57.80
C LEU A 129 11.97 -32.04 56.27
N TYR A 130 11.07 -32.82 55.66
CA TYR A 130 10.87 -32.79 54.20
C TYR A 130 10.27 -31.46 53.75
N ARG A 131 9.44 -30.80 54.59
CA ARG A 131 8.87 -29.48 54.29
C ARG A 131 9.93 -28.38 54.36
N GLN A 132 10.92 -28.50 55.25
CA GLN A 132 11.99 -27.50 55.39
C GLN A 132 13.11 -27.66 54.34
N ALA A 133 13.37 -28.89 53.88
CA ALA A 133 14.28 -29.16 52.77
C ALA A 133 13.65 -28.92 51.38
N LEU A 134 12.30 -28.91 51.27
CA LEU A 134 11.56 -28.57 50.06
C LEU A 134 11.01 -27.13 50.04
N THR A 135 11.17 -26.35 51.11
CA THR A 135 11.01 -24.90 51.01
C THR A 135 12.32 -24.35 50.48
N PRO A 136 12.41 -23.95 49.20
CA PRO A 136 13.51 -23.11 48.80
C PRO A 136 13.49 -21.92 49.77
N GLN A 137 14.60 -21.68 50.46
CA GLN A 137 14.88 -20.39 51.11
C GLN A 137 15.03 -19.38 49.96
N VAL A 138 13.92 -19.11 49.27
CA VAL A 138 13.81 -17.98 48.36
C VAL A 138 14.09 -16.78 49.26
N PRO A 139 15.12 -15.95 48.94
CA PRO A 139 15.37 -14.73 49.69
C PRO A 139 14.04 -14.02 49.92
N LEU A 140 13.82 -13.46 51.11
CA LEU A 140 12.58 -12.76 51.46
C LEU A 140 12.32 -11.69 50.38
N LEU A 141 11.47 -12.00 49.40
CA LEU A 141 11.27 -11.18 48.22
C LEU A 141 10.66 -9.87 48.71
N ASP A 142 11.33 -8.76 48.42
CA ASP A 142 10.82 -7.45 48.77
C ASP A 142 9.52 -7.20 47.98
N HIS A 143 8.40 -7.21 48.71
CA HIS A 143 7.08 -7.05 48.15
C HIS A 143 6.90 -5.69 47.46
N ASN A 144 7.70 -4.68 47.86
CA ASN A 144 7.68 -3.37 47.21
C ASN A 144 8.23 -3.43 45.79
N VAL A 145 9.34 -4.15 45.57
CA VAL A 145 9.95 -4.31 44.23
C VAL A 145 9.02 -5.08 43.29
N LEU A 146 8.32 -6.10 43.80
CA LEU A 146 7.31 -6.83 43.01
C LEU A 146 6.12 -5.94 42.62
N ASN A 147 5.63 -5.11 43.54
CA ASN A 147 4.54 -4.19 43.27
C ASN A 147 4.95 -3.07 42.27
N GLU A 148 6.18 -2.57 42.38
CA GLU A 148 6.76 -1.65 41.39
C GLU A 148 6.88 -2.29 40.02
N LEU A 149 7.38 -3.53 39.94
CA LEU A 149 7.46 -4.29 38.69
C LEU A 149 6.06 -4.51 38.08
N GLU A 150 5.07 -4.89 38.90
CA GLU A 150 3.69 -5.05 38.45
C GLU A 150 3.08 -3.73 37.95
N MET A 151 3.38 -2.62 38.63
CA MET A 151 2.95 -1.29 38.22
C MET A 151 3.59 -0.88 36.88
N GLU A 152 4.90 -1.08 36.71
CA GLU A 152 5.59 -0.78 35.45
C GLU A 152 5.11 -1.70 34.32
N ALA A 153 4.90 -2.99 34.59
CA ALA A 153 4.31 -3.92 33.63
C ALA A 153 2.92 -3.48 33.18
N ARG A 154 2.07 -3.00 34.11
CA ARG A 154 0.75 -2.43 33.79
C ARG A 154 0.84 -1.14 32.96
N LYS A 155 1.81 -0.27 33.23
CA LYS A 155 2.05 0.94 32.43
C LYS A 155 2.47 0.58 31.00
N VAL A 156 3.40 -0.37 30.85
CA VAL A 156 3.84 -0.86 29.54
C VAL A 156 2.67 -1.49 28.77
N ALA A 157 1.87 -2.34 29.42
CA ALA A 157 0.68 -2.93 28.80
C ALA A 157 -0.29 -1.84 28.28
N THR A 158 -0.62 -0.87 29.13
CA THR A 158 -1.47 0.27 28.75
C THR A 158 -0.89 1.07 27.57
N SER A 159 0.44 1.28 27.56
CA SER A 159 1.12 1.99 26.48
C SER A 159 1.07 1.22 25.16
N VAL A 160 1.18 -0.11 25.21
CA VAL A 160 1.06 -0.98 24.02
C VAL A 160 -0.37 -0.97 23.49
N ASP A 161 -1.37 -1.01 24.37
CA ASP A 161 -2.78 -0.92 23.98
C ASP A 161 -3.06 0.41 23.27
N ALA A 162 -2.60 1.53 23.83
CA ALA A 162 -2.74 2.85 23.23
C ALA A 162 -2.04 2.97 21.87
N LEU A 163 -0.82 2.42 21.75
CA LEU A 163 -0.10 2.41 20.47
C LEU A 163 -0.84 1.58 19.41
N THR A 164 -1.37 0.43 19.81
CA THR A 164 -2.10 -0.48 18.91
C THR A 164 -3.39 0.14 18.41
N GLU A 165 -4.15 0.79 19.30
CA GLU A 165 -5.35 1.54 18.94
C GLU A 165 -5.03 2.69 17.97
N ASN A 166 -3.97 3.46 18.25
CA ASN A 166 -3.53 4.54 17.38
C ASN A 166 -3.09 4.03 16.00
N LEU A 167 -2.34 2.92 15.94
CA LEU A 167 -1.93 2.28 14.69
C LEU A 167 -3.15 1.83 13.88
N ALA A 168 -4.14 1.21 14.52
CA ALA A 168 -5.38 0.80 13.87
C ALA A 168 -6.12 2.01 13.28
N ALA A 169 -6.21 3.12 14.03
CA ALA A 169 -6.84 4.35 13.56
C ALA A 169 -6.11 4.94 12.33
N ILE A 170 -4.77 4.99 12.35
CA ILE A 170 -3.96 5.47 11.22
C ILE A 170 -4.15 4.57 9.99
N LEU A 171 -4.13 3.24 10.17
CA LEU A 171 -4.33 2.29 9.08
C LEU A 171 -5.73 2.39 8.46
N HIS A 172 -6.76 2.57 9.29
CA HIS A 172 -8.12 2.82 8.80
C HIS A 172 -8.20 4.13 8.02
N SER A 173 -7.57 5.21 8.52
CA SER A 173 -7.50 6.49 7.82
C SER A 173 -6.77 6.38 6.47
N ALA A 174 -5.60 5.73 6.44
CA ALA A 174 -4.83 5.50 5.21
C ALA A 174 -5.59 4.62 4.20
N SER A 175 -6.31 3.60 4.68
CA SER A 175 -7.16 2.75 3.84
C SER A 175 -8.33 3.54 3.26
N ALA A 176 -9.00 4.38 4.07
CA ALA A 176 -10.07 5.24 3.62
C ALA A 176 -9.60 6.27 2.58
N LEU A 177 -8.42 6.86 2.77
CA LEU A 177 -7.80 7.76 1.80
C LEU A 177 -7.54 7.04 0.47
N THR A 178 -7.00 5.82 0.51
CA THR A 178 -6.73 5.01 -0.69
C THR A 178 -8.01 4.70 -1.45
N VAL A 179 -9.09 4.35 -0.75
CA VAL A 179 -10.42 4.15 -1.35
C VAL A 179 -10.90 5.45 -2.00
N GLY A 180 -10.83 6.58 -1.29
CA GLY A 180 -11.24 7.88 -1.83
C GLY A 180 -10.45 8.29 -3.09
N CYS A 181 -9.15 7.99 -3.15
CA CYS A 181 -8.34 8.20 -4.35
C CYS A 181 -8.83 7.36 -5.53
N LEU A 182 -9.12 6.07 -5.31
CA LEU A 182 -9.65 5.18 -6.36
C LEU A 182 -11.03 5.61 -6.84
N GLU A 183 -11.91 6.04 -5.93
CA GLU A 183 -13.23 6.57 -6.27
C GLU A 183 -13.13 7.85 -7.10
N THR A 184 -12.27 8.78 -6.69
CA THR A 184 -12.01 10.02 -7.45
C THR A 184 -11.46 9.72 -8.84
N TYR A 185 -10.52 8.78 -8.96
CA TYR A 185 -9.97 8.35 -10.25
C TYR A 185 -11.05 7.76 -11.16
N ARG A 186 -11.85 6.83 -10.64
CA ARG A 186 -12.98 6.23 -11.36
C ARG A 186 -13.94 7.30 -11.87
N ASP A 187 -14.34 8.22 -11.00
CA ASP A 187 -15.30 9.27 -11.35
C ASP A 187 -14.73 10.23 -12.40
N ALA A 188 -13.44 10.58 -12.31
CA ALA A 188 -12.76 11.40 -13.31
C ALA A 188 -12.70 10.74 -14.69
N VAL A 189 -12.39 9.43 -14.73
CA VAL A 189 -12.40 8.64 -15.97
C VAL A 189 -13.81 8.59 -16.56
N CYS A 190 -14.84 8.26 -15.77
CA CYS A 190 -16.22 8.23 -16.24
C CYS A 190 -16.67 9.57 -16.82
N LYS A 191 -16.43 10.68 -16.10
CA LYS A 191 -16.77 12.03 -16.57
C LYS A 191 -16.05 12.40 -17.87
N THR A 192 -14.80 11.96 -18.02
CA THR A 192 -14.04 12.18 -19.24
C THR A 192 -14.62 11.37 -20.41
N CYS A 193 -15.01 10.12 -20.17
CA CYS A 193 -15.71 9.31 -21.17
C CYS A 193 -17.03 9.96 -21.61
N ASP A 194 -17.83 10.46 -20.66
CA ASP A 194 -19.09 11.14 -20.96
C ASP A 194 -18.85 12.43 -21.78
N ALA A 195 -17.82 13.22 -21.43
CA ALA A 195 -17.45 14.42 -22.16
C ALA A 195 -16.98 14.13 -23.59
N VAL A 196 -16.20 13.06 -23.78
CA VAL A 196 -15.75 12.61 -25.10
C VAL A 196 -16.93 12.09 -25.92
N ASP A 197 -17.86 11.32 -25.34
CA ASP A 197 -19.09 10.87 -26.03
C ASP A 197 -19.94 12.07 -26.47
N HIS A 198 -20.09 13.07 -25.60
CA HIS A 198 -20.76 14.32 -25.95
C HIS A 198 -20.04 15.07 -27.09
N ASN A 199 -18.70 15.09 -27.10
CA ASN A 199 -17.92 15.69 -28.18
C ASN A 199 -18.12 14.96 -29.52
N ILE A 200 -18.12 13.62 -29.51
CA ILE A 200 -18.38 12.80 -30.69
C ILE A 200 -19.76 13.13 -31.26
N LYS A 201 -20.80 13.17 -30.41
CA LYS A 201 -22.16 13.56 -30.81
C LYS A 201 -22.19 14.97 -31.40
N SER A 202 -21.51 15.91 -30.77
CA SER A 202 -21.41 17.30 -31.26
C SER A 202 -20.71 17.39 -32.61
N MET A 203 -19.67 16.57 -32.86
CA MET A 203 -19.02 16.49 -34.17
C MET A 203 -19.96 15.98 -35.26
N TYR A 204 -20.77 14.96 -34.97
CA TYR A 204 -21.76 14.46 -35.93
C TYR A 204 -22.85 15.50 -36.22
N GLN A 205 -23.30 16.24 -35.21
CA GLN A 205 -24.25 17.34 -35.39
C GLN A 205 -23.64 18.47 -36.25
N LEU A 206 -22.38 18.85 -35.98
CA LEU A 206 -21.66 19.82 -36.79
C LEU A 206 -21.56 19.38 -38.24
N MET A 207 -21.21 18.11 -38.48
CA MET A 207 -21.11 17.54 -39.82
C MET A 207 -22.45 17.65 -40.58
N ALA A 208 -23.56 17.30 -39.93
CA ALA A 208 -24.89 17.43 -40.52
C ALA A 208 -25.22 18.90 -40.85
N LYS A 209 -24.85 19.84 -39.98
CA LYS A 209 -25.05 21.27 -40.21
C LYS A 209 -24.17 21.83 -41.32
N CYS A 210 -22.94 21.36 -41.46
CA CYS A 210 -22.07 21.71 -42.60
C CYS A 210 -22.67 21.22 -43.93
N GLU A 211 -23.25 20.02 -43.96
CA GLU A 211 -23.91 19.50 -45.16
C GLU A 211 -25.17 20.31 -45.51
N GLU A 212 -25.99 20.65 -44.51
CA GLU A 212 -27.16 21.51 -44.68
C GLU A 212 -26.78 22.90 -45.21
N LEU A 213 -25.72 23.51 -44.66
CA LEU A 213 -25.17 24.78 -45.13
C LEU A 213 -24.65 24.69 -46.58
N SER A 214 -23.92 23.61 -46.91
CA SER A 214 -23.42 23.41 -48.27
C SER A 214 -24.56 23.35 -49.29
N LYS A 215 -25.63 22.61 -48.97
CA LYS A 215 -26.84 22.55 -49.81
C LYS A 215 -27.52 23.91 -49.95
N SER A 216 -27.63 24.68 -48.86
CA SER A 216 -28.27 26.00 -48.89
C SER A 216 -27.45 27.07 -49.62
N MET A 217 -26.13 26.90 -49.79
CA MET A 217 -25.29 27.80 -50.60
C MET A 217 -25.49 27.68 -52.11
N GLY A 218 -26.13 26.62 -52.62
CA GLY A 218 -26.33 26.39 -54.06
C GLY A 218 -26.89 27.60 -54.84
N PRO A 219 -27.97 28.26 -54.38
CA PRO A 219 -28.51 29.48 -55.00
C PRO A 219 -27.54 30.67 -54.97
N VAL A 220 -26.70 30.80 -53.94
CA VAL A 220 -25.72 31.89 -53.82
C VAL A 220 -24.68 31.80 -54.93
N TYR A 221 -24.18 30.60 -55.23
CA TYR A 221 -23.26 30.39 -56.36
C TYR A 221 -23.91 30.71 -57.71
N LYS A 222 -25.19 30.36 -57.90
CA LYS A 222 -25.93 30.72 -59.12
C LYS A 222 -26.08 32.24 -59.27
N LEU A 223 -26.34 32.94 -58.17
CA LEU A 223 -26.42 34.40 -58.16
C LEU A 223 -25.07 35.03 -58.51
N ALA A 224 -23.96 34.49 -57.96
CA ALA A 224 -22.62 34.96 -58.26
C ALA A 224 -22.30 34.89 -59.77
N GLU A 225 -22.69 33.80 -60.43
CA GLU A 225 -22.53 33.66 -61.89
C GLU A 225 -23.37 34.67 -62.67
N LYS A 226 -24.61 34.93 -62.25
CA LYS A 226 -25.44 35.97 -62.89
C LYS A 226 -24.81 37.36 -62.77
N ILE A 227 -24.20 37.67 -61.62
CA ILE A 227 -23.50 38.95 -61.42
C ILE A 227 -22.28 39.06 -62.36
N LYS A 228 -21.50 37.98 -62.50
CA LYS A 228 -20.37 37.95 -63.43
C LYS A 228 -20.82 38.19 -64.88
N GLU A 229 -21.91 37.56 -65.30
CA GLU A 229 -22.43 37.73 -66.65
C GLU A 229 -22.94 39.16 -66.89
N MET A 230 -23.64 39.77 -65.93
CA MET A 230 -24.02 41.18 -66.02
C MET A 230 -22.80 42.09 -66.15
N LYS A 231 -21.73 41.82 -65.37
CA LYS A 231 -20.47 42.57 -65.48
C LYS A 231 -19.86 42.44 -66.88
N ARG A 232 -19.79 41.23 -67.44
CA ARG A 232 -19.28 40.98 -68.79
C ARG A 232 -20.09 41.73 -69.86
N MET A 233 -21.41 41.77 -69.71
CA MET A 233 -22.28 42.50 -70.63
C MET A 233 -22.07 44.01 -70.55
N LEU A 234 -21.87 44.54 -69.34
CA LEU A 234 -21.52 45.95 -69.13
C LEU A 234 -20.17 46.30 -69.78
N GLU A 235 -19.15 45.46 -69.63
CA GLU A 235 -17.83 45.65 -70.27
C GLU A 235 -17.93 45.68 -71.80
N LEU A 236 -18.76 44.81 -72.40
CA LEU A 236 -19.02 44.84 -73.84
C LEU A 236 -19.71 46.13 -74.29
N PHE A 237 -20.73 46.59 -73.56
CA PHE A 237 -21.40 47.86 -73.86
C PHE A 237 -20.45 49.05 -73.77
N GLU A 238 -19.60 49.09 -72.74
CA GLU A 238 -18.58 50.12 -72.58
C GLU A 238 -17.61 50.12 -73.76
N SER A 239 -17.12 48.95 -74.18
CA SER A 239 -16.22 48.83 -75.34
C SER A 239 -16.85 49.27 -76.66
N ALA A 240 -18.16 49.05 -76.81
CA ALA A 240 -18.90 49.41 -78.02
C ALA A 240 -19.26 50.92 -78.07
N MET A 241 -19.42 51.58 -76.92
CA MET A 241 -19.69 53.02 -76.85
C MET A 241 -18.43 53.89 -76.82
N ASN A 242 -17.26 53.33 -76.50
CA ASN A 242 -15.97 54.01 -76.57
C ASN A 242 -15.36 54.02 -77.99
N LEU A 243 -16.20 53.92 -79.02
CA LEU A 243 -15.89 53.93 -80.46
C LEU A 243 -16.50 55.18 -81.11
#